data_AF-A0A6V7KX98-F1
#
_entry.id   AF-A0A6V7KX98-F1
#
_cell.length_a   1.000
_cell.length_b   1.000
_cell.length_c   1.000
_cell.angle_alpha   90.00
_cell.angle_beta   90.00
_cell.angle_gamma   90.00
#
_symmetry.space_group_name_H-M   'P 1'
#
loop_
_entity.id
_entity.type
_entity.pdbx_description
1 polymer ?
#
loop_
_entity_poly.entity_id
_entity_poly.type
_entity_poly.pdbx_seq_one_letter_code
_entity_poly.pdbx_strand_id
1 'polypeptide(L)' 'VIESTGMTTQARSSYLPTEILWGQRFEHIITFKKETGEYEVNYTLFNNTYEVDTPLCSAAELDQLKALHHAKG' A
#
# COMPACT_ATOMS: atom_id res chain seq x y z
N VAL A 1 -15.47 -12.54 -9.93
CA VAL A 1 -15.97 -13.60 -10.84
C VAL A 1 -14.78 -14.42 -11.28
N ILE A 2 -14.90 -15.74 -11.25
CA ILE A 2 -13.85 -16.65 -11.69
C ILE A 2 -13.88 -16.67 -13.22
N GLU A 3 -12.75 -16.35 -13.87
CA GLU A 3 -12.65 -16.22 -15.33
C GLU A 3 -13.13 -17.47 -16.07
N SER A 4 -12.80 -18.65 -15.55
CA SER A 4 -13.04 -19.94 -16.20
C SER A 4 -14.48 -20.43 -16.08
N THR A 5 -15.26 -19.91 -15.14
CA THR A 5 -16.60 -20.45 -14.82
C THR A 5 -17.72 -19.41 -14.85
N GLY A 6 -17.39 -18.12 -14.92
CA GLY A 6 -18.38 -17.04 -14.83
C GLY A 6 -19.06 -16.93 -13.46
N MET A 7 -18.67 -17.75 -12.49
CA MET A 7 -19.26 -17.77 -11.15
C MET A 7 -18.67 -16.67 -10.27
N THR A 8 -19.48 -16.13 -9.38
CA THR A 8 -19.01 -15.19 -8.36
C THR A 8 -18.32 -15.95 -7.22
N THR A 9 -17.21 -15.42 -6.73
CA THR A 9 -16.47 -15.94 -5.58
C THR A 9 -16.18 -14.80 -4.62
N GLN A 10 -16.04 -15.13 -3.33
CA GLN A 10 -15.70 -14.19 -2.27
C GLN A 10 -14.41 -14.63 -1.56
N ALA A 11 -13.46 -13.72 -1.43
CA ALA A 11 -12.30 -13.84 -0.54
C ALA A 11 -12.42 -12.81 0.58
N ARG A 12 -12.03 -13.19 1.81
CA ARG A 12 -12.10 -12.34 3.01
C ARG A 12 -10.78 -12.45 3.76
N SER A 13 -10.30 -11.33 4.30
CA SER A 13 -9.17 -11.24 5.21
C SER A 13 -9.45 -10.18 6.27
N SER A 14 -8.73 -10.20 7.38
CA SER A 14 -8.86 -9.26 8.50
C SER A 14 -7.49 -8.96 9.10
N TYR A 15 -7.34 -7.77 9.67
CA TYR A 15 -6.11 -7.35 10.35
C TYR A 15 -6.41 -6.90 11.78
N LEU A 16 -5.68 -7.44 12.75
CA LEU A 16 -5.62 -6.96 14.13
C LEU A 16 -4.88 -5.61 14.17
N PRO A 17 -5.09 -4.78 15.22
CA PRO A 17 -4.36 -3.51 15.34
C PRO A 17 -2.84 -3.65 15.27
N THR A 18 -2.29 -4.77 15.77
CA THR A 18 -0.85 -5.08 15.72
C THR A 18 -0.34 -5.46 14.32
N GLU A 19 -1.23 -5.78 13.38
CA GLU A 19 -0.89 -6.12 12.00
C GLU A 19 -0.91 -4.87 11.09
N ILE A 20 -1.38 -3.74 11.61
CA ILE A 20 -1.36 -2.45 10.92
C ILE A 20 -0.10 -1.69 11.34
N LEU A 21 0.91 -1.72 10.47
CA LEU A 21 2.20 -1.10 10.74
C LEU A 21 2.24 0.34 10.21
N TRP A 22 2.14 1.32 11.11
CA TRP A 22 2.25 2.74 10.75
C TRP A 22 3.68 3.07 10.29
N GLY A 23 3.79 3.91 9.27
CA GLY A 23 5.09 4.31 8.72
C GLY A 23 5.79 3.24 7.89
N GLN A 24 5.06 2.23 7.41
CA GLN A 24 5.59 1.22 6.49
C GLN A 24 5.08 1.44 5.07
N ARG A 25 5.91 1.11 4.08
CA ARG A 25 5.56 1.10 2.66
C ARG A 25 5.86 -0.27 2.06
N PHE A 26 4.96 -0.77 1.20
CA PHE A 26 5.18 -2.01 0.46
C PHE A 26 6.33 -1.88 -0.54
N GLU A 27 7.10 -2.96 -0.68
CA GLU A 27 8.10 -3.11 -1.74
C GLU A 27 7.45 -3.09 -3.12
N HIS A 28 8.18 -2.54 -4.11
CA HIS A 28 7.70 -2.54 -5.48
C HIS A 28 7.92 -3.91 -6.13
N ILE A 29 6.83 -4.60 -6.49
CA ILE A 29 6.91 -5.99 -6.97
C ILE A 29 6.90 -6.15 -8.49
N ILE A 30 6.61 -5.07 -9.24
CA ILE A 30 6.45 -5.13 -10.70
C ILE A 30 7.75 -4.63 -11.34
N THR A 31 8.29 -5.33 -12.33
CA THR A 31 9.45 -4.85 -13.09
C THR A 31 9.19 -5.03 -14.58
N PHE A 32 9.53 -4.02 -15.37
CA PHE A 32 9.47 -4.11 -16.83
C PHE A 32 10.79 -4.63 -17.40
N LYS A 33 10.76 -5.82 -18.01
CA LYS A 33 11.91 -6.44 -18.67
C LYS A 33 12.03 -5.90 -20.10
N LYS A 34 12.89 -4.91 -20.29
CA LYS A 34 13.10 -4.28 -21.62
C LYS A 34 13.55 -5.26 -22.71
N GLU A 35 14.24 -6.34 -22.32
CA GLU A 35 14.77 -7.37 -23.22
C GLU A 35 13.66 -8.24 -23.82
N THR A 36 12.65 -8.60 -23.03
CA THR A 36 11.51 -9.41 -23.48
C THR A 36 10.28 -8.59 -23.82
N GLY A 37 10.23 -7.33 -23.38
CA GLY A 37 9.07 -6.44 -23.53
C GLY A 37 7.92 -6.74 -22.58
N GLU A 38 8.18 -7.49 -21.50
CA GLU A 38 7.14 -8.00 -20.60
C GLU A 38 7.21 -7.37 -19.20
N TYR A 39 6.08 -7.44 -18.47
CA TYR A 39 6.03 -7.14 -17.04
C TYR A 39 6.18 -8.42 -16.23
N GLU A 40 7.12 -8.41 -15.29
CA GLU A 40 7.30 -9.47 -14.31
C GLU A 40 6.80 -9.03 -12.94
N VAL A 41 6.14 -9.95 -12.23
CA VAL A 41 5.66 -9.74 -10.86
C VAL A 41 6.44 -10.65 -9.92
N ASN A 42 7.19 -10.08 -8.99
CA ASN A 42 7.92 -10.84 -7.97
C ASN A 42 7.06 -11.02 -6.70
N TYR A 43 6.36 -12.16 -6.62
CA TYR A 43 5.53 -12.50 -5.46
C TYR A 43 6.30 -12.74 -4.16
N THR A 44 7.63 -12.96 -4.20
CA THR A 44 8.41 -13.09 -2.96
C THR A 44 8.48 -11.79 -2.17
N LEU A 45 8.22 -10.65 -2.84
CA LEU A 45 8.21 -9.32 -2.24
C LEU A 45 6.79 -8.85 -1.85
N PHE A 46 5.75 -9.65 -2.12
CA PHE A 46 4.35 -9.23 -1.99
C PHE A 46 4.00 -8.73 -0.58
N ASN A 47 4.51 -9.41 0.45
CA ASN A 47 4.26 -9.04 1.84
C ASN A 47 5.40 -8.19 2.44
N ASN A 48 6.44 -7.86 1.67
CA ASN A 48 7.59 -7.14 2.20
C ASN A 48 7.25 -5.65 2.32
N THR A 49 7.66 -5.07 3.45
CA THR A 49 7.55 -3.64 3.72
C THR A 49 8.87 -3.08 4.23
N TYR A 50 9.04 -1.77 4.09
CA TYR A 50 10.15 -1.02 4.66
C TYR A 50 9.66 0.26 5.34
N GLU A 51 10.45 0.75 6.30
CA GLU A 51 10.11 1.94 7.07
C GLU A 51 10.30 3.22 6.22
N VAL A 52 9.38 4.17 6.38
CA VAL A 52 9.43 5.48 5.72
C VAL A 52 9.08 6.58 6.71
N ASP A 53 9.73 7.74 6.54
CA ASP A 53 9.47 8.92 7.36
C ASP A 53 7.99 9.32 7.27
N THR A 54 7.27 9.06 8.35
CA THR A 54 5.82 9.27 8.44
C THR A 54 5.49 10.00 9.74
N PRO A 55 4.72 11.10 9.69
CA PRO A 55 4.32 11.83 10.89
C PRO A 55 3.63 10.92 11.91
N LEU A 56 4.08 10.98 13.16
CA LEU A 56 3.48 10.26 14.29
C LEU A 56 2.31 11.06 14.88
N CYS A 57 1.29 11.28 14.05
CA CYS A 57 0.08 11.99 14.44
C CYS A 57 -1.13 11.33 13.76
N SER A 58 -2.31 11.56 14.32
CA SER A 58 -3.56 11.15 13.69
C SER A 58 -3.80 11.95 12.39
N ALA A 59 -4.63 11.40 11.50
CA ALA A 59 -5.03 12.10 10.28
C ALA A 59 -5.71 13.46 10.59
N ALA A 60 -6.50 13.52 11.67
CA ALA A 60 -7.16 14.74 12.11
C ALA A 60 -6.16 15.84 12.54
N GLU A 61 -5.13 15.48 13.31
CA GLU A 61 -4.07 16.41 13.70
C GLU A 61 -3.25 16.86 12.49
N LEU A 62 -2.93 15.94 11.56
CA LEU A 62 -2.20 16.26 10.34
C LEU A 62 -2.94 17.28 9.47
N ASP A 63 -4.26 17.16 9.36
CA ASP A 63 -5.09 18.09 8.59
C ASP A 63 -5.15 19.48 9.25
N GLN A 64 -5.21 19.55 10.59
CA GLN A 64 -5.12 20.81 11.31
C GLN A 64 -3.77 21.49 11.09
N LEU A 65 -2.67 20.73 11.15
CA LEU A 65 -1.33 21.25 10.88
C LEU A 65 -1.20 21.79 9.46
N LYS A 66 -1.70 21.05 8.46
CA LYS A 66 -1.71 21.52 7.06
C LYS A 66 -2.53 22.80 6.89
N ALA A 67 -3.71 22.89 7.51
CA ALA A 67 -4.54 24.09 7.46
C ALA A 67 -3.84 25.31 8.09
N LEU A 68 -3.18 25.13 9.23
CA LEU A 68 -2.39 26.18 9.88
C LEU A 68 -1.20 26.63 9.03
N HIS A 69 -0.54 25.71 8.33
CA HIS A 69 0.55 26.04 7.41
C HIS A 69 0.05 26.84 6.21
N HIS A 70 -1.09 26.47 5.63
CA HIS A 70 -1.68 27.21 4.50
C HIS A 70 -2.20 28.60 4.90
N ALA A 71 -2.70 28.79 6.13
CA ALA A 71 -3.17 30.08 6.60
C ALA A 71 -2.03 31.08 6.94
N LYS A 72 -0.78 30.61 7.01
CA LYS A 72 0.41 31.42 7.31
C LYS A 72 1.21 31.84 6.08
N GLY A 73 0.92 31.29 4.90
CA GLY A 73 1.52 31.66 3.61
C GLY A 73 0.63 32.62 2.84
#